data_AF-A0A2I3HK58-F1
#
_entry.id   AF-A0A2I3HK58-F1
#
_cell.length_a   1.000
_cell.length_b   1.000
_cell.length_c   1.000
_cell.angle_alpha   90.00
_cell.angle_beta   90.00
_cell.angle_gamma   90.00
#
_symmetry.space_group_name_H-M   'P 1'
#
loop_
_entity.id
_entity.type
_entity.pdbx_description
1 polymer ?
#
loop_
_entity_poly.entity_id
_entity_poly.type
_entity_poly.pdbx_seq_one_letter_code
_entity_poly.pdbx_strand_id
1 'polypeptide(L)'
;MDPGSRWRNLPSGPSLKHLTDPSYGIPREQQKTALQELTRAHVESFNYAVHEGLGLAVQRRGLPMWPRLVSNSWAQVVLLPQSPKY
;
A
#
# COMPACT_ATOMS: atom_id res chain seq x y z
N MET A 1 14.15 -20.05 12.84
CA MET A 1 13.44 -18.78 13.13
C MET A 1 11.99 -19.12 13.45
N ASP A 2 11.47 -18.71 14.61
CA ASP A 2 10.05 -18.89 14.95
C ASP A 2 9.19 -17.93 14.09
N PRO A 3 8.35 -18.43 13.16
CA PRO A 3 7.54 -17.58 12.30
C PRO A 3 6.50 -16.73 13.06
N GLY A 4 6.18 -17.10 14.31
CA GLY A 4 5.30 -16.35 15.21
C GLY A 4 5.91 -15.06 15.76
N SER A 5 7.24 -14.98 15.85
CA SER A 5 7.96 -13.87 16.48
C SER A 5 7.71 -12.50 15.86
N ARG A 6 7.53 -12.43 14.54
CA ARG A 6 7.26 -11.18 13.80
C ARG A 6 5.88 -10.56 14.09
N TRP A 7 4.95 -11.36 14.59
CA TRP A 7 3.56 -10.94 14.83
C TRP A 7 3.30 -10.55 16.29
N ARG A 8 4.24 -10.82 17.21
CA ARG A 8 4.08 -10.55 18.65
C ARG A 8 3.90 -9.06 18.99
N ASN A 9 4.40 -8.17 18.13
CA ASN A 9 4.32 -6.72 18.31
C ASN A 9 3.12 -6.07 17.59
N LEU A 10 2.25 -6.86 16.97
CA LEU A 10 1.02 -6.34 16.38
C LEU A 10 -0.04 -6.11 17.45
N PRO A 11 -0.90 -5.10 17.27
CA PRO A 11 -2.12 -4.99 18.07
C PRO A 11 -2.95 -6.28 17.91
N SER A 12 -3.54 -6.77 19.00
CA SER A 12 -4.44 -7.93 18.98
C SER A 12 -5.72 -7.69 18.18
N GLY A 13 -6.06 -6.43 17.92
CA GLY A 13 -7.21 -6.04 17.13
C GLY A 13 -7.30 -4.54 16.93
N PRO A 14 -8.28 -4.08 16.13
CA PRO A 14 -8.58 -2.67 15.98
C PRO A 14 -9.00 -2.06 17.33
N SER A 15 -8.69 -0.77 17.52
CA SER A 15 -9.04 -0.04 18.74
C SER A 15 -9.43 1.39 18.41
N LEU A 16 -10.45 1.89 19.11
CA LEU A 16 -10.96 3.26 18.94
C LEU A 16 -10.24 4.29 19.82
N LYS A 17 -9.18 3.90 20.55
CA LYS A 17 -8.47 4.74 21.52
C LYS A 17 -7.83 6.02 20.95
N HIS A 18 -7.70 6.12 19.63
CA HIS A 18 -7.12 7.28 18.94
C HIS A 18 -8.16 8.07 18.12
N LEU A 19 -9.46 7.78 18.24
CA LEU A 19 -10.47 8.39 17.38
C LEU A 19 -10.56 9.92 17.53
N THR A 20 -10.21 10.45 18.69
CA THR A 20 -10.17 11.90 18.97
C THR A 20 -8.78 12.51 18.82
N ASP A 21 -7.78 11.73 18.43
CA ASP A 21 -6.44 12.25 18.16
C ASP A 21 -6.52 13.21 16.96
N PRO A 22 -6.01 14.46 17.05
CA PRO A 22 -6.02 15.39 15.91
C PRO A 22 -5.31 14.84 14.67
N SER A 23 -4.41 13.88 14.86
CA SER A 23 -3.67 13.20 13.79
C SER A 23 -4.35 11.89 13.34
N TYR A 24 -5.56 11.60 13.83
CA TYR A 24 -6.30 10.41 13.41
C TYR A 24 -6.57 10.44 11.90
N GLY A 25 -6.32 9.31 11.24
CA GLY A 25 -6.44 9.19 9.78
C GLY A 25 -5.25 9.74 8.99
N ILE A 26 -4.31 10.45 9.61
CA ILE A 26 -3.08 10.88 8.95
C ILE A 26 -2.09 9.71 8.92
N PRO A 27 -1.68 9.23 7.72
CA PRO A 27 -0.67 8.18 7.62
C PRO A 27 0.65 8.63 8.24
N ARG A 28 1.26 7.74 9.03
CA ARG A 28 2.60 8.00 9.59
C ARG A 28 3.64 7.88 8.49
N GLU A 29 4.76 8.58 8.66
CA GLU A 29 5.89 8.51 7.73
C GLU A 29 6.41 7.07 7.55
N GLN A 30 6.36 6.27 8.61
CA GLN A 30 6.75 4.86 8.59
C GLN A 30 5.62 4.00 9.16
N GLN A 31 5.16 3.05 8.34
CA GLN A 31 4.19 2.04 8.74
C GLN A 31 4.89 0.90 9.49
N LYS A 32 4.18 0.22 10.40
CA LYS A 32 4.70 -0.96 11.09
C LYS A 32 5.06 -2.05 10.08
N THR A 33 6.30 -2.54 10.10
CA THR A 33 6.80 -3.58 9.19
C THR A 33 5.89 -4.81 9.14
N ALA A 34 5.44 -5.32 10.29
CA ALA A 34 4.54 -6.48 10.31
C ALA A 34 3.21 -6.23 9.58
N LEU A 35 2.67 -5.01 9.60
CA LEU A 35 1.48 -4.68 8.82
C LEU A 35 1.80 -4.60 7.31
N GLN A 36 2.94 -4.01 6.94
CA GLN A 36 3.39 -3.98 5.54
C GLN A 36 3.55 -5.40 4.97
N GLU A 37 4.20 -6.29 5.73
CA GLU A 37 4.36 -7.71 5.38
C GLU A 37 3.01 -8.39 5.17
N LEU A 38 2.05 -8.16 6.08
CA LEU A 38 0.72 -8.74 6.01
C LEU A 38 -0.03 -8.29 4.75
N THR A 39 0.11 -7.02 4.37
CA THR A 39 -0.59 -6.45 3.21
C THR A 39 0.17 -6.61 1.88
N ARG A 40 1.44 -7.04 1.90
CA ARG A 40 2.33 -7.04 0.73
C ARG A 40 1.69 -7.70 -0.48
N ALA A 41 1.17 -8.91 -0.33
CA ALA A 41 0.60 -9.66 -1.45
C ALA A 41 -0.58 -8.94 -2.12
N HIS A 42 -1.41 -8.25 -1.33
CA HIS A 42 -2.52 -7.46 -1.87
C HIS A 42 -2.01 -6.23 -2.64
N VAL A 43 -1.00 -5.55 -2.10
CA VAL A 43 -0.38 -4.38 -2.73
C VAL A 43 0.28 -4.77 -4.05
N GLU A 44 1.06 -5.84 -4.05
CA GLU A 44 1.74 -6.35 -5.25
C GLU A 44 0.75 -6.78 -6.33
N SER A 45 -0.30 -7.51 -5.95
CA SER A 45 -1.36 -7.93 -6.88
C SER A 45 -2.07 -6.73 -7.50
N PHE A 46 -2.40 -5.71 -6.71
CA PHE A 46 -3.03 -4.49 -7.21
C PHE A 46 -2.10 -3.73 -8.16
N ASN A 47 -0.84 -3.53 -7.78
CA ASN A 47 0.15 -2.86 -8.61
C ASN A 47 0.32 -3.57 -9.95
N TYR A 48 0.41 -4.89 -9.95
CA TYR A 48 0.47 -5.67 -11.18
C TYR A 48 -0.79 -5.49 -12.05
N ALA A 49 -1.98 -5.54 -11.45
CA ALA A 49 -3.24 -5.35 -12.17
C ALA A 49 -3.33 -3.96 -12.82
N VAL A 50 -2.83 -2.92 -12.16
CA VAL A 50 -2.85 -1.54 -12.68
C VAL A 50 -1.76 -1.30 -13.72
N HIS A 51 -0.53 -1.77 -13.51
CA HIS A 51 0.57 -1.52 -14.43
C HIS A 51 0.51 -2.41 -15.67
N GLU A 52 0.38 -3.71 -15.48
CA GLU A 52 0.41 -4.69 -16.57
C GLU A 52 -1.01 -5.00 -17.04
N GLY A 53 -1.91 -5.34 -16.12
CA GLY A 53 -3.26 -5.79 -16.43
C GLY A 53 -4.09 -4.75 -17.20
N LEU A 54 -4.13 -3.51 -16.70
CA LEU A 54 -4.84 -2.42 -17.35
C LEU A 54 -4.18 -2.04 -18.68
N GLY A 55 -2.86 -2.00 -18.75
CA GLY A 55 -2.13 -1.74 -19.99
C GLY A 55 -2.48 -2.74 -21.10
N LEU A 56 -2.49 -4.03 -20.78
CA LEU A 56 -2.89 -5.10 -21.69
C LEU A 56 -4.37 -5.00 -22.10
N ALA A 57 -5.27 -4.71 -21.14
CA ALA A 57 -6.69 -4.56 -21.41
C ALA A 57 -6.97 -3.37 -22.35
N VAL A 58 -6.26 -2.26 -22.15
CA VAL A 58 -6.34 -1.05 -22.95
C VAL A 58 -5.77 -1.25 -24.36
N GLN A 59 -4.60 -1.90 -24.48
CA GLN A 59 -4.01 -2.23 -25.78
C GLN A 59 -4.94 -3.13 -26.61
N ARG A 60 -5.54 -4.15 -25.98
CA ARG A 60 -6.53 -5.02 -26.65
C ARG A 60 -7.81 -4.29 -27.07
N ARG A 61 -8.15 -3.16 -26.44
CA ARG A 61 -9.34 -2.36 -26.78
C ARG A 61 -9.05 -1.06 -27.55
N GLY A 62 -7.79 -0.80 -27.93
CA GLY A 62 -7.42 0.31 -28.82
C GLY A 62 -7.56 1.72 -28.23
N LEU A 63 -7.40 1.91 -26.91
CA LEU A 63 -7.62 3.20 -26.22
C LEU A 63 -6.32 3.80 -25.63
N PRO A 64 -5.45 4.47 -26.41
CA PRO A 64 -4.02 4.65 -26.07
C PRO A 64 -3.64 5.54 -24.86
N MET A 65 -4.56 6.11 -24.07
CA MET A 65 -4.21 7.17 -23.09
C MET A 65 -4.60 6.97 -21.61
N TRP A 66 -5.19 5.85 -21.20
CA TRP A 66 -5.66 5.66 -19.81
C TRP A 66 -4.68 5.15 -18.72
N PRO A 67 -3.50 4.57 -19.00
CA PRO A 67 -2.64 4.02 -17.94
C PRO A 67 -2.07 5.06 -16.95
N ARG A 68 -1.99 6.34 -17.32
CA ARG A 68 -1.30 7.38 -16.52
C ARG A 68 -2.12 7.97 -15.36
N LEU A 69 -3.43 7.74 -15.31
CA LEU A 69 -4.31 8.35 -14.29
C LEU A 69 -4.57 7.45 -13.08
N VAL A 70 -4.60 6.12 -13.25
CA VAL A 70 -4.92 5.17 -12.17
C VAL A 70 -3.76 4.97 -11.20
N SER A 71 -2.53 5.14 -11.66
CA SER A 71 -1.31 4.93 -10.86
C SER A 71 -1.10 5.96 -9.74
N ASN A 72 -1.74 7.13 -9.82
CA ASN A 72 -1.34 8.29 -9.03
C ASN A 72 -2.02 8.36 -7.64
N SER A 73 -3.10 7.60 -7.43
CA SER A 73 -3.94 7.74 -6.22
C SER A 73 -3.63 6.75 -5.10
N TRP A 74 -3.11 5.54 -5.40
CA TRP A 74 -2.84 4.51 -4.39
C TRP A 74 -1.35 4.31 -4.11
N ALA A 75 -0.47 4.63 -5.06
CA ALA A 75 0.98 4.58 -4.85
C ALA A 75 1.40 5.51 -3.69
N GLN A 76 0.81 6.70 -3.58
CA GLN A 76 1.14 7.66 -2.51
C GLN A 76 0.68 7.21 -1.10
N VAL A 77 -0.34 6.35 -1.01
CA VAL A 77 -0.89 5.90 0.29
C VAL A 77 -0.14 4.70 0.84
N VAL A 78 0.48 3.89 -0.02
CA VAL A 78 1.12 2.62 0.37
C VAL A 78 2.64 2.65 0.21
N LEU A 79 3.17 3.38 -0.77
CA LEU A 79 4.61 3.54 -1.00
C LEU A 79 5.07 4.89 -0.44
N LEU A 80 5.25 4.96 0.87
CA LEU A 80 6.30 5.83 1.42
C LEU A 80 7.56 4.98 1.67
N PRO A 81 8.40 4.72 0.65
CA PRO A 81 9.82 4.58 0.87
C PRO A 81 10.42 5.99 0.93
N GLN A 82 11.26 6.18 1.95
CA GLN A 82 12.10 7.34 2.21
C GLN A 82 12.66 7.97 0.93
N SER A 83 12.63 9.31 0.87
CA SER A 83 13.36 10.10 -0.12
C SER A 83 14.82 9.61 -0.21
N PRO A 84 15.39 9.49 -1.42
CA PRO A 84 16.80 9.16 -1.54
C PRO A 84 17.61 10.29 -0.90
N LYS A 85 18.38 9.95 0.14
CA LYS A 85 19.37 10.86 0.71
C LYS A 85 20.48 10.99 -0.34
N TYR A 86 20.61 12.18 -0.92
CA TYR A 86 21.83 12.61 -1.60
C TYR A 86 22.91 12.91 -0.56
#